data_AF-A0A956T6N7-F1
#
_entry.id   AF-A0A956T6N7-F1
#
_cell.length_a   1.000
_cell.length_b   1.000
_cell.length_c   1.000
_cell.angle_alpha   90.00
_cell.angle_beta   90.00
_cell.angle_gamma   90.00
#
_symmetry.space_group_name_H-M   'P 1'
#
loop_
_entity.id
_entity.type
_entity.pdbx_description
1 polymer ?
#
loop_
_entity_poly.entity_id
_entity_poly.type
_entity_poly.pdbx_seq_one_letter_code
_entity_poly.pdbx_strand_id
1 'polypeptide(L)' 'MTNEFNNLLEEDLAGRSLAVGQVVDGTVVQISEDGVFVDIGAKSEGHLE' A
#
# COMPACT_ATOMS: atom_id res chain seq x y z
N MET A 1 24.59 1.92 15.00
CA MET A 1 24.29 1.59 13.59
C MET A 1 23.13 0.60 13.44
N THR A 2 22.87 -0.31 14.39
CA THR A 2 21.74 -1.26 14.29
C THR A 2 20.37 -0.62 14.53
N ASN A 3 20.29 0.38 15.40
CA ASN A 3 19.01 0.96 15.83
C ASN A 3 18.30 1.78 14.74
N GLU A 4 19.05 2.40 13.84
CA GLU A 4 18.50 3.29 12.81
C GLU A 4 17.77 2.51 11.71
N PHE A 5 18.33 1.36 11.30
CA PHE A 5 17.67 0.42 10.41
C PHE A 5 16.41 -0.19 11.04
N ASN A 6 16.50 -0.58 12.32
CA ASN A 6 15.35 -1.17 13.02
C ASN A 6 14.18 -0.17 13.13
N ASN A 7 14.45 1.11 13.42
CA ASN A 7 13.40 2.12 13.52
C ASN A 7 12.71 2.37 12.16
N LEU A 8 13.49 2.50 11.08
CA LEU A 8 12.92 2.70 9.74
C LEU A 8 12.12 1.48 9.26
N LEU A 9 12.58 0.27 9.61
CA LEU A 9 11.87 -0.96 9.30
C LEU A 9 10.56 -1.08 10.11
N GLU A 10 10.58 -0.72 11.38
CA GLU A 10 9.36 -0.72 12.22
C GLU A 10 8.32 0.30 11.74
N GLU A 11 8.74 1.50 11.33
CA GLU A 11 7.84 2.48 10.70
C GLU A 11 7.23 1.95 9.39
N ASP A 12 8.04 1.36 8.51
CA ASP A 12 7.56 0.78 7.25
C ASP A 12 6.59 -0.38 7.48
N LEU A 13 6.89 -1.28 8.43
CA LEU A 13 6.02 -2.41 8.76
C LEU A 13 4.73 -1.97 9.48
N ALA A 14 4.78 -0.92 10.31
CA ALA A 14 3.60 -0.36 10.95
C ALA A 14 2.64 0.28 9.94
N GLY A 15 3.18 0.94 8.90
CA GLY A 15 2.39 1.52 7.80
C GLY A 15 1.74 0.48 6.87
N ARG A 16 2.21 -0.77 6.88
CA ARG A 16 1.74 -1.87 6.03
C ARG A 16 0.59 -2.68 6.62
N SER A 17 0.11 -2.35 7.82
CA SER A 17 -1.08 -2.98 8.40
C SER A 17 -2.33 -2.47 7.69
N LEU A 18 -2.79 -3.20 6.68
CA LEU A 18 -4.03 -2.90 5.97
C LEU A 18 -5.20 -3.55 6.72
N ALA A 19 -6.06 -2.73 7.31
CA ALA A 19 -7.30 -3.16 7.93
C ALA A 19 -8.49 -3.04 6.95
N VAL A 20 -9.47 -3.94 7.07
CA VAL A 20 -10.70 -3.86 6.26
C VAL A 20 -11.45 -2.57 6.60
N GLY A 21 -11.76 -1.76 5.58
CA GLY A 21 -12.43 -0.47 5.73
C GLY A 21 -11.51 0.72 6.00
N GLN A 22 -10.19 0.49 6.05
CA GLN A 22 -9.20 1.57 6.11
C GLN A 22 -9.10 2.29 4.76
N VAL A 23 -9.18 3.62 4.78
CA VAL A 23 -8.86 4.46 3.62
C VAL A 23 -7.35 4.59 3.54
N VAL A 24 -6.79 4.29 2.37
CA VAL A 24 -5.34 4.37 2.11
C VAL A 24 -5.08 5.19 0.87
N ASP A 25 -3.92 5.85 0.85
CA ASP A 25 -3.42 6.52 -0.34
C ASP A 25 -2.80 5.48 -1.28
N GLY A 26 -3.16 5.55 -2.56
CA GLY A 26 -2.69 4.63 -3.59
C GLY A 26 -2.35 5.37 -4.88
N THR A 27 -1.46 4.78 -5.68
CA THR A 27 -1.08 5.30 -6.99
C THR A 27 -1.82 4.55 -8.07
N VAL A 28 -2.53 5.27 -8.95
CA VAL A 28 -3.20 4.65 -10.11
C VAL A 28 -2.14 4.18 -11.09
N VAL A 29 -2.07 2.87 -11.33
CA VAL A 29 -1.10 2.27 -12.26
C VAL A 29 -1.70 2.05 -13.65
N GLN A 30 -3.01 1.81 -13.72
CA GLN A 30 -3.69 1.59 -15.00
C GLN A 30 -5.16 1.99 -14.91
N ILE A 31 -5.66 2.59 -15.99
CA ILE A 31 -7.08 2.91 -16.20
C ILE A 31 -7.51 2.16 -17.46
N SER A 32 -8.61 1.42 -17.38
CA SER A 32 -9.19 0.65 -18.49
C SER A 32 -10.71 0.80 -18.48
N GLU A 33 -11.40 0.42 -19.56
CA GLU A 33 -12.88 0.45 -19.58
C GLU A 33 -13.49 -0.47 -18.52
N ASP A 34 -12.79 -1.54 -18.17
CA ASP A 34 -13.23 -2.54 -17.19
C ASP A 34 -12.89 -2.17 -15.73
N GLY A 35 -12.21 -1.05 -15.48
CA GLY A 35 -11.90 -0.58 -14.12
C GLY A 35 -10.54 0.10 -13.96
N VAL A 36 -10.23 0.45 -12.71
CA VAL A 36 -8.98 1.13 -12.33
C VAL A 36 -8.14 0.24 -11.44
N PHE A 37 -6.87 0.08 -11.80
CA PHE A 37 -5.87 -0.62 -11.00
C PHE A 37 -5.07 0.39 -10.19
N VAL A 38 -5.04 0.19 -8.87
CA VAL A 38 -4.37 1.08 -7.92
C VAL A 38 -3.35 0.29 -7.12
N ASP A 39 -2.09 0.71 -7.17
CA ASP A 39 -1.06 0.20 -6.26
C ASP A 39 -1.16 0.93 -4.92
N ILE A 40 -1.37 0.16 -3.86
CA ILE A 40 -1.51 0.63 -2.48
C ILE A 40 -0.30 0.23 -1.62
N GLY A 41 0.82 -0.16 -2.22
CA GLY A 41 2.03 -0.60 -1.51
C GLY A 41 1.89 -1.98 -0.83
N ALA A 42 0.83 -2.71 -1.19
CA ALA A 42 0.52 -4.05 -0.71
C ALA A 42 1.14 -5.13 -1.61
N LYS A 43 0.96 -6.41 -1.23
CA LYS A 43 1.43 -7.55 -2.05
C LYS A 43 0.62 -7.74 -3.36
N SER A 44 -0.53 -7.08 -3.49
CA SER A 44 -1.43 -7.20 -4.64
C SER A 44 -2.13 -5.87 -4.88
N GLU A 45 -2.30 -5.52 -6.15
CA GLU A 45 -2.96 -4.30 -6.61
C GLU A 45 -4.45 -4.31 -6.22
N GLY A 46 -4.98 -3.14 -5.84
CA GLY A 46 -6.40 -2.94 -5.64
C GLY A 46 -7.11 -2.77 -6.99
N HIS A 47 -8.25 -3.42 -7.16
CA HIS A 47 -9.12 -3.28 -8.34
C HIS A 47 -10.43 -2.60 -7.93
N LEU A 48 -10.76 -1.51 -8.62
CA LEU A 48 -12.01 -0.79 -8.47
C LEU A 48 -12.87 -1.01 -9.73
N GLU A 49 -14.04 -1.64 -9.56
CA GLU A 49 -15.13 -1.69 -10.55
C GLU A 49 -16.09 -0.51 -10.37
#